data_AF-A0A9Y4MTP9-F1
#
_entry.id   AF-A0A9Y4MTP9-F1
#
_cell.length_a   1.000
_cell.length_b   1.000
_cell.length_c   1.000
_cell.angle_alpha   90.00
_cell.angle_beta   90.00
_cell.angle_gamma   90.00
#
_symmetry.space_group_name_H-M   'P 1'
#
loop_
_entity.id
_entity.type
_entity.pdbx_description
1 polymer ?
#
loop_
_entity_poly.entity_id
_entity_poly.type
_entity_poly.pdbx_seq_one_letter_code
_entity_poly.pdbx_strand_id
1 'polypeptide(L)'
;MTPNFLSSWLEVYKATHIPSRSVSYPGSCQTCRVTVGVAVSAVTLVTGLSLCLILFCLLSAAPEVDRPLNTSDKELPEQLLQCRKKLSDLSLMLHAVTRDSRCGVCPDGWMWWRGHCYFFSFGLQEDRQWNESAEFCQGHNSSLAVIKDSAEMDFIQDVMRKFPRFPFLWVGLTDTQQEGRWMWRDGTDIQHYMLMKVEWDADHRDCADLRGGGTLFAADCEEHGPWACKRES
;
A
#
# COMPACT_ATOMS: atom_id res chain seq x y z
N MET A 1 -9.17 -37.04 -28.46
CA MET A 1 -8.49 -37.92 -27.48
C MET A 1 -7.88 -37.03 -26.41
N THR A 2 -8.36 -37.14 -25.18
CA THR A 2 -7.92 -36.37 -24.00
C THR A 2 -8.10 -37.26 -22.76
N PRO A 3 -7.05 -37.61 -22.01
CA PRO A 3 -7.19 -38.37 -20.77
C PRO A 3 -7.58 -37.47 -19.60
N ASN A 4 -8.62 -37.84 -18.85
CA ASN A 4 -9.10 -37.09 -17.68
C ASN A 4 -8.34 -37.50 -16.41
N PHE A 5 -7.99 -36.52 -15.56
CA PHE A 5 -7.05 -36.68 -14.45
C PHE A 5 -7.72 -36.91 -13.06
N LEU A 6 -8.85 -37.63 -13.02
CA LEU A 6 -9.73 -37.69 -11.84
C LEU A 6 -9.89 -39.08 -11.17
N SER A 7 -8.99 -40.03 -11.44
CA SER A 7 -9.06 -41.41 -10.88
C SER A 7 -8.22 -41.65 -9.62
N SER A 8 -7.41 -40.69 -9.15
CA SER A 8 -6.38 -40.96 -8.13
C SER A 8 -6.79 -40.72 -6.66
N TRP A 9 -8.01 -40.26 -6.38
CA TRP A 9 -8.41 -39.79 -5.03
C TRP A 9 -9.43 -40.67 -4.29
N LEU A 10 -9.94 -41.75 -4.90
CA LEU A 10 -10.99 -42.59 -4.30
C LEU A 10 -10.47 -43.84 -3.54
N GLU A 11 -9.20 -44.20 -3.70
CA GLU A 11 -8.62 -45.42 -3.10
C GLU A 11 -8.05 -45.23 -1.68
N VAL A 12 -7.91 -44.00 -1.20
CA VAL A 12 -7.35 -43.72 0.15
C VAL A 12 -8.41 -43.78 1.26
N TYR A 13 -9.70 -43.68 0.93
CA TYR A 13 -10.78 -43.47 1.90
C TYR A 13 -11.38 -44.74 2.53
N LYS A 14 -10.85 -45.94 2.24
CA LYS A 14 -11.49 -47.24 2.61
C LYS A 14 -10.76 -48.09 3.66
N ALA A 15 -9.73 -47.57 4.34
CA ALA A 15 -8.85 -48.35 5.20
C ALA A 15 -9.12 -48.25 6.73
N THR A 16 -10.37 -48.06 7.16
CA THR A 16 -10.73 -47.96 8.60
C THR A 16 -11.89 -48.90 9.00
N HIS A 17 -11.58 -50.05 9.65
CA HIS A 17 -12.21 -50.56 10.90
C HIS A 17 -12.06 -52.09 11.17
N ILE A 18 -11.54 -52.45 12.39
CA ILE A 18 -12.06 -53.46 13.38
C ILE A 18 -12.03 -54.99 12.99
N PRO A 19 -11.85 -56.04 13.86
CA PRO A 19 -12.07 -56.16 15.34
C PRO A 19 -10.95 -56.86 16.20
N SER A 20 -11.30 -57.18 17.47
CA SER A 20 -10.47 -57.61 18.62
C SER A 20 -10.69 -59.06 19.15
N ARG A 21 -9.71 -59.70 19.86
CA ARG A 21 -9.95 -60.79 20.87
C ARG A 21 -8.76 -61.21 21.80
N SER A 22 -8.84 -60.81 23.08
CA SER A 22 -8.79 -61.56 24.39
C SER A 22 -7.86 -62.77 24.77
N VAL A 23 -7.34 -62.75 26.03
CA VAL A 23 -6.89 -63.84 27.01
C VAL A 23 -5.54 -64.57 26.69
N SER A 24 -4.61 -64.94 27.60
CA SER A 24 -4.68 -65.48 29.00
C SER A 24 -3.39 -65.35 29.86
N TYR A 25 -3.52 -65.45 31.21
CA TYR A 25 -2.44 -65.65 32.22
C TYR A 25 -2.33 -67.14 32.67
N PRO A 26 -1.21 -67.61 33.27
CA PRO A 26 -1.18 -67.84 34.74
C PRO A 26 0.21 -67.79 35.45
N GLY A 27 0.24 -67.68 36.80
CA GLY A 27 1.37 -68.14 37.65
C GLY A 27 1.82 -67.23 38.83
N SER A 28 1.96 -67.79 40.04
CA SER A 28 2.32 -67.09 41.30
C SER A 28 3.59 -67.71 41.96
N CYS A 29 4.21 -67.26 43.07
CA CYS A 29 3.75 -66.40 44.18
C CYS A 29 4.90 -65.71 44.99
N GLN A 30 4.54 -65.23 46.19
CA GLN A 30 5.27 -64.67 47.35
C GLN A 30 6.42 -65.57 47.91
N THR A 31 7.40 -65.17 48.74
CA THR A 31 7.79 -63.92 49.48
C THR A 31 9.22 -64.07 50.06
N CYS A 32 9.87 -62.94 50.47
CA CYS A 32 10.83 -62.75 51.60
C CYS A 32 11.86 -61.63 51.29
N ARG A 33 11.54 -60.35 51.55
CA ARG A 33 11.86 -59.56 52.77
C ARG A 33 13.35 -59.47 53.21
N VAL A 34 13.92 -58.29 52.90
CA VAL A 34 14.76 -57.43 53.77
C VAL A 34 16.11 -57.96 54.30
N THR A 35 17.18 -57.76 53.52
CA THR A 35 18.53 -57.40 54.04
C THR A 35 19.26 -56.29 53.27
N VAL A 36 18.76 -55.85 52.09
CA VAL A 36 19.40 -54.77 51.28
C VAL A 36 18.96 -53.35 51.71
N GLY A 37 18.28 -53.22 52.85
CA GLY A 37 17.59 -51.99 53.29
C GLY A 37 18.49 -50.82 53.74
N VAL A 38 19.80 -51.03 53.92
CA VAL A 38 20.73 -49.98 54.38
C VAL A 38 21.53 -49.35 53.23
N ALA A 39 21.79 -50.10 52.15
CA ALA A 39 22.49 -49.57 50.98
C ALA A 39 21.57 -48.70 50.09
N VAL A 40 20.31 -49.10 49.93
CA VAL A 40 19.36 -48.41 49.04
C VAL A 40 18.96 -47.03 49.56
N SER A 41 18.88 -46.83 50.88
CA SER A 41 18.57 -45.53 51.51
C SER A 41 19.72 -44.51 51.40
N ALA A 42 20.97 -44.97 51.43
CA ALA A 42 22.12 -44.09 51.20
C ALA A 42 22.20 -43.64 49.73
N VAL A 43 21.99 -44.56 48.78
CA VAL A 43 22.05 -44.24 47.34
C VAL A 43 20.95 -43.26 46.93
N THR A 44 19.72 -43.38 47.43
CA THR A 44 18.63 -42.43 47.10
C THR A 44 18.82 -41.05 47.71
N LEU A 45 19.44 -40.95 48.90
CA LEU A 45 19.82 -39.66 49.49
C LEU A 45 20.96 -38.98 48.71
N VAL A 46 21.98 -39.74 48.28
CA VAL A 46 23.10 -39.19 47.50
C VAL A 46 22.65 -38.78 46.09
N THR A 47 21.81 -39.55 45.41
CA THR A 47 21.27 -39.15 44.10
C THR A 47 20.28 -38.00 44.23
N GLY A 48 19.45 -37.97 45.27
CA GLY A 48 18.54 -36.87 45.57
C GLY A 48 19.27 -35.56 45.88
N LEU A 49 20.32 -35.61 46.71
CA LEU A 49 21.20 -34.45 46.96
C LEU A 49 21.95 -34.02 45.70
N SER A 50 22.43 -34.95 44.88
CA SER A 50 23.09 -34.61 43.60
C SER A 50 22.11 -33.96 42.62
N LEU A 51 20.88 -34.47 42.51
CA LEU A 51 19.82 -33.87 41.68
C LEU A 51 19.39 -32.49 42.21
N CYS A 52 19.26 -32.31 43.52
CA CYS A 52 18.99 -31.01 44.12
C CYS A 52 20.15 -30.04 43.90
N LEU A 53 21.41 -30.46 44.03
CA LEU A 53 22.58 -29.64 43.73
C LEU A 53 22.65 -29.29 42.25
N ILE A 54 22.33 -30.22 41.33
CA ILE A 54 22.25 -29.94 39.89
C ILE A 54 21.10 -28.97 39.59
N LEU A 55 19.92 -29.14 40.18
CA LEU A 55 18.79 -28.19 40.04
C LEU A 55 19.13 -26.81 40.61
N PHE A 56 19.79 -26.74 41.76
CA PHE A 56 20.21 -25.49 42.39
C PHE A 56 21.32 -24.81 41.57
N CYS A 57 22.29 -25.58 41.07
CA CYS A 57 23.30 -25.12 40.12
C CYS A 57 22.68 -24.63 38.80
N LEU A 58 21.65 -25.28 38.27
CA LEU A 58 20.93 -24.84 37.06
C LEU A 58 20.05 -23.60 37.33
N LEU A 59 19.55 -23.42 38.55
CA LEU A 59 18.87 -22.19 38.98
C LEU A 59 19.85 -21.02 39.14
N SER A 60 21.04 -21.26 39.70
CA SER A 60 22.10 -20.25 39.87
C SER A 60 22.95 -20.02 38.61
N ALA A 61 22.91 -20.95 37.65
CA ALA A 61 23.50 -20.82 36.32
C ALA A 61 22.44 -20.46 35.26
N ALA A 62 21.30 -19.91 35.68
CA ALA A 62 20.56 -19.02 34.81
C ALA A 62 21.55 -17.94 34.33
N PRO A 63 21.78 -17.77 33.01
CA PRO A 63 22.66 -16.71 32.56
C PRO A 63 22.03 -15.41 33.00
N GLU A 64 22.78 -14.63 33.78
CA GLU A 64 22.44 -13.25 34.06
C GLU A 64 22.42 -12.53 32.71
N VAL A 65 21.21 -12.32 32.16
CA VAL A 65 21.00 -11.45 31.00
C VAL A 65 21.05 -10.01 31.47
N ASP A 66 22.14 -9.68 32.17
CA ASP A 66 22.76 -8.37 32.12
C ASP A 66 23.28 -8.19 30.69
N ARG A 67 22.33 -7.95 29.78
CA ARG A 67 22.59 -7.03 28.68
C ARG A 67 23.04 -5.74 29.38
N PRO A 68 24.29 -5.28 29.23
CA PRO A 68 24.62 -3.93 29.68
C PRO A 68 23.64 -3.02 28.95
N LEU A 69 22.78 -2.31 29.70
CA LEU A 69 21.78 -1.43 29.11
C LEU A 69 22.55 -0.44 28.25
N ASN A 70 22.45 -0.64 26.93
CA ASN A 70 23.38 -0.05 26.01
C ASN A 70 23.20 1.47 26.09
N THR A 71 24.30 2.23 26.13
CA THR A 71 24.24 3.70 26.17
C THR A 71 23.40 4.29 25.02
N SER A 72 23.20 3.52 23.96
CA SER A 72 22.27 3.77 22.85
C SER A 72 20.79 3.98 23.25
N ASP A 73 20.29 3.42 24.36
CA ASP A 73 18.88 3.56 24.77
C ASP A 73 18.53 4.97 25.30
N LYS A 74 19.54 5.76 25.70
CA LYS A 74 19.38 7.18 26.05
C LYS A 74 19.49 8.11 24.85
N GLU A 75 20.09 7.64 23.76
CA GLU A 75 20.37 8.44 22.57
C GLU A 75 19.16 8.47 21.62
N LEU A 76 18.40 7.38 21.54
CA LEU A 76 17.18 7.29 20.72
C LEU A 76 16.09 8.34 21.09
N PRO A 77 15.77 8.61 22.39
CA PRO A 77 14.85 9.68 22.76
C PRO A 77 15.34 11.08 22.37
N GLU A 78 16.64 11.35 22.49
CA GLU A 78 17.23 12.65 22.12
C GLU A 78 17.23 12.85 20.60
N GLN A 79 17.60 11.83 19.83
CA GLN A 79 17.53 11.81 18.36
C GLN A 79 16.09 12.04 17.86
N LEU A 80 15.10 11.36 18.45
CA LEU A 80 13.68 11.54 18.13
C LEU A 80 13.17 12.94 18.51
N LEU A 81 13.58 13.47 19.67
CA LEU A 81 13.23 14.82 20.09
C LEU A 81 13.87 15.88 19.19
N GLN A 82 15.11 15.68 18.76
CA GLN A 82 15.82 16.55 17.83
C GLN A 82 15.23 16.49 16.43
N CYS A 83 14.82 15.31 15.96
CA CYS A 83 14.08 15.15 14.71
C CYS A 83 12.72 15.85 14.77
N ARG A 84 11.96 15.67 15.86
CA ARG A 84 10.70 16.40 16.10
C ARG A 84 10.91 17.92 16.06
N LYS A 85 11.92 18.45 16.76
CA LYS A 85 12.25 19.88 16.73
C LYS A 85 12.56 20.36 15.31
N LYS A 86 13.45 19.67 14.58
CA LYS A 86 13.76 19.99 13.18
C LYS A 86 12.53 19.94 12.27
N LEU A 87 11.61 19.00 12.47
CA LEU A 87 10.35 18.91 11.72
C LEU A 87 9.41 20.07 12.05
N SER A 88 9.31 20.48 13.32
CA SER A 88 8.55 21.67 13.72
C SER A 88 9.15 22.96 13.17
N ASP A 89 10.48 23.12 13.24
CA ASP A 89 11.18 24.29 12.70
C ASP A 89 11.05 24.35 11.18
N LEU A 90 11.20 23.22 10.48
CA LEU A 90 11.01 23.13 9.03
C LEU A 90 9.56 23.42 8.63
N SER A 91 8.58 22.91 9.38
CA SER A 91 7.15 23.23 9.18
C SER A 91 6.87 24.72 9.38
N LEU A 92 7.48 25.35 10.38
CA LEU A 92 7.30 26.79 10.64
C LEU A 92 8.01 27.66 9.59
N MET A 93 9.21 27.29 9.15
CA MET A 93 9.90 27.95 8.03
C MET A 93 9.12 27.77 6.73
N LEU A 94 8.61 26.56 6.47
CA LEU A 94 7.75 26.29 5.33
C LEU A 94 6.52 27.20 5.39
N HIS A 95 5.74 27.21 6.49
CA HIS A 95 4.59 28.10 6.65
C HIS A 95 4.91 29.60 6.52
N ALA A 96 6.10 30.05 6.94
CA ALA A 96 6.53 31.43 6.73
C ALA A 96 6.75 31.74 5.24
N VAL A 97 7.32 30.79 4.49
CA VAL A 97 7.44 30.86 3.03
C VAL A 97 6.07 30.70 2.34
N THR A 98 5.21 29.77 2.76
CA THR A 98 3.89 29.54 2.13
C THR A 98 2.91 30.70 2.32
N ARG A 99 3.17 31.54 3.32
CA ARG A 99 2.36 32.73 3.63
C ARG A 99 2.85 33.97 2.87
N ASP A 100 4.04 33.91 2.26
CA ASP A 100 4.37 34.83 1.19
C ASP A 100 3.50 34.47 -0.02
N SER A 101 2.67 35.40 -0.48
CA SER A 101 1.76 35.18 -1.61
C SER A 101 2.48 34.91 -2.95
N ARG A 102 3.82 34.97 -2.96
CA ARG A 102 4.68 34.60 -4.09
C ARG A 102 5.14 33.13 -4.05
N CYS A 103 4.85 32.40 -2.97
CA CYS A 103 5.33 31.03 -2.74
C CYS A 103 4.24 30.13 -2.16
N GLY A 104 3.07 30.07 -2.81
CA GLY A 104 2.02 29.12 -2.43
C GLY A 104 2.53 27.67 -2.40
N VAL A 105 1.99 26.88 -1.47
CA VAL A 105 2.21 25.42 -1.41
C VAL A 105 0.91 24.72 -1.74
N CYS A 106 1.02 23.74 -2.63
CA CYS A 106 -0.12 22.96 -3.06
C CYS A 106 -0.72 22.15 -1.90
N PRO A 107 -2.05 21.90 -1.91
CA PRO A 107 -2.69 21.07 -0.88
C PRO A 107 -2.10 19.66 -0.84
N ASP A 108 -2.30 18.94 0.27
CA ASP A 108 -1.84 17.56 0.39
C ASP A 108 -2.38 16.68 -0.77
N GLY A 109 -1.48 15.92 -1.40
CA GLY A 109 -1.79 15.11 -2.58
C GLY A 109 -1.70 15.85 -3.93
N TRP A 110 -1.42 17.17 -3.94
CA TRP A 110 -1.25 17.96 -5.16
C TRP A 110 0.22 18.18 -5.50
N MET A 111 0.57 18.08 -6.78
CA MET A 111 1.91 18.31 -7.31
C MET A 111 2.06 19.77 -7.75
N TRP A 112 3.08 20.47 -7.23
CA TRP A 112 3.45 21.79 -7.72
C TRP A 112 4.23 21.70 -9.04
N TRP A 113 3.85 22.50 -10.03
CA TRP A 113 4.62 22.70 -11.25
C TRP A 113 4.37 24.10 -11.84
N ARG A 114 5.45 24.87 -12.08
CA ARG A 114 5.43 26.23 -12.64
C ARG A 114 4.31 27.15 -12.11
N GLY A 115 4.23 27.29 -10.79
CA GLY A 115 3.26 28.21 -10.16
C GLY A 115 1.81 27.72 -10.13
N HIS A 116 1.56 26.49 -10.57
CA HIS A 116 0.26 25.85 -10.50
C HIS A 116 0.33 24.58 -9.66
N CYS A 117 -0.82 24.15 -9.15
CA CYS A 117 -1.00 22.88 -8.45
C CYS A 117 -1.85 21.94 -9.27
N TYR A 118 -1.38 20.70 -9.40
CA TYR A 118 -2.02 19.64 -10.17
C TYR A 118 -2.42 18.48 -9.28
N PHE A 119 -3.62 17.96 -9.49
CA PHE A 119 -4.07 16.70 -8.90
C PHE A 119 -4.23 15.68 -10.01
N PHE A 120 -3.81 14.45 -9.77
CA PHE A 120 -4.01 13.32 -10.67
C PHE A 120 -4.61 12.17 -9.86
N SER A 121 -5.77 11.65 -10.27
CA SER A 121 -6.47 10.60 -9.51
C SER A 121 -5.89 9.18 -9.70
N PHE A 122 -4.75 9.03 -10.37
CA PHE A 122 -4.11 7.74 -10.60
C PHE A 122 -3.89 6.96 -9.30
N GLY A 123 -4.47 5.76 -9.22
CA GLY A 123 -4.34 4.86 -8.07
C GLY A 123 -5.34 5.13 -6.93
N LEU A 124 -6.29 6.04 -7.10
CA LEU A 124 -7.51 6.04 -6.29
C LEU A 124 -8.39 4.84 -6.66
N GLN A 125 -9.36 4.50 -5.81
CA GLN A 125 -10.26 3.35 -6.02
C GLN A 125 -11.45 3.66 -6.95
N GLU A 126 -11.70 4.94 -7.22
CA GLU A 126 -12.85 5.44 -7.97
C GLU A 126 -12.37 6.23 -9.18
N ASP A 127 -12.43 5.61 -10.35
CA ASP A 127 -12.47 6.29 -11.64
C ASP A 127 -13.81 7.02 -11.79
N ARG A 128 -13.86 8.12 -12.55
CA ARG A 128 -15.03 9.01 -12.66
C ARG A 128 -15.38 9.33 -14.10
N GLN A 129 -16.65 9.66 -14.31
CA GLN A 129 -17.10 10.29 -15.54
C GLN A 129 -16.47 11.68 -15.71
N TRP A 130 -16.48 12.23 -16.92
CA TRP A 130 -15.86 13.53 -17.16
C TRP A 130 -16.53 14.67 -16.38
N ASN A 131 -17.87 14.65 -16.28
CA ASN A 131 -18.63 15.64 -15.50
C ASN A 131 -18.36 15.52 -13.99
N GLU A 132 -18.40 14.30 -13.43
CA GLU A 132 -18.07 14.04 -12.02
C GLU A 132 -16.63 14.45 -11.66
N SER A 133 -15.71 14.32 -12.63
CA SER A 133 -14.33 14.78 -12.51
C SER A 133 -14.24 16.31 -12.51
N ALA A 134 -15.03 16.99 -13.35
CA ALA A 134 -15.14 18.45 -13.37
C ALA A 134 -15.71 18.99 -12.05
N GLU A 135 -16.75 18.36 -11.51
CA GLU A 135 -17.34 18.69 -10.21
C GLU A 135 -16.34 18.46 -9.05
N PHE A 136 -15.60 17.33 -9.07
CA PHE A 136 -14.53 17.09 -8.11
C PHE A 136 -13.50 18.22 -8.11
N CYS A 137 -13.02 18.63 -9.29
CA CYS A 137 -12.06 19.72 -9.39
C CYS A 137 -12.64 21.05 -8.87
N GLN A 138 -13.89 21.37 -9.22
CA GLN A 138 -14.56 22.58 -8.73
C GLN A 138 -14.68 22.59 -7.20
N GLY A 139 -15.04 21.45 -6.58
CA GLY A 139 -15.08 21.29 -5.13
C GLY A 139 -13.74 21.52 -4.41
N HIS A 140 -12.61 21.46 -5.14
CA HIS A 140 -11.26 21.72 -4.63
C HIS A 140 -10.69 23.10 -5.03
N ASN A 141 -11.55 24.04 -5.46
CA ASN A 141 -11.18 25.35 -5.98
C ASN A 141 -10.20 25.24 -7.17
N SER A 142 -10.53 24.38 -8.13
CA SER A 142 -9.73 24.09 -9.32
C SER A 142 -10.63 23.80 -10.53
N SER A 143 -10.04 23.63 -11.72
CA SER A 143 -10.72 23.09 -12.91
C SER A 143 -10.11 21.77 -13.32
N LEU A 144 -10.78 21.01 -14.21
CA LEU A 144 -10.05 20.04 -15.03
C LEU A 144 -8.89 20.75 -15.76
N ALA A 145 -7.79 20.03 -15.98
CA ALA A 145 -6.54 20.61 -16.46
C ALA A 145 -6.69 21.20 -17.87
N VAL A 146 -6.39 22.49 -18.02
CA VAL A 146 -6.24 23.18 -19.30
C VAL A 146 -4.75 23.28 -19.64
N ILE A 147 -4.35 22.65 -20.73
CA ILE A 147 -2.94 22.52 -21.15
C ILE A 147 -2.56 23.70 -22.04
N LYS A 148 -1.64 24.55 -21.56
CA LYS A 148 -1.35 25.86 -22.18
C LYS A 148 0.00 25.94 -22.90
N ASP A 149 0.92 25.01 -22.66
CA ASP A 149 2.18 24.94 -23.39
C ASP A 149 2.71 23.50 -23.51
N SER A 150 3.72 23.31 -24.36
CA SER A 150 4.28 21.98 -24.64
C SER A 150 5.04 21.40 -23.44
N ALA A 151 5.60 22.23 -22.56
CA ALA A 151 6.26 21.74 -21.35
C ALA A 151 5.24 21.32 -20.28
N GLU A 152 4.04 21.91 -20.27
CA GLU A 152 2.91 21.43 -19.47
C GLU A 152 2.41 20.09 -19.99
N MET A 153 2.29 19.95 -21.32
CA MET A 153 2.00 18.65 -21.94
C MET A 153 3.03 17.60 -21.55
N ASP A 154 4.33 17.91 -21.72
CA ASP A 154 5.43 17.01 -21.33
C ASP A 154 5.35 16.65 -19.84
N PHE A 155 5.11 17.62 -18.95
CA PHE A 155 4.94 17.36 -17.52
C PHE A 155 3.79 16.38 -17.21
N ILE A 156 2.63 16.54 -17.86
CA ILE A 156 1.49 15.63 -17.68
C ILE A 156 1.82 14.24 -18.23
N GLN A 157 2.45 14.16 -19.41
CA GLN A 157 2.91 12.89 -20.00
C GLN A 157 3.95 12.18 -19.10
N ASP A 158 4.85 12.93 -18.46
CA ASP A 158 5.82 12.44 -17.49
C ASP A 158 5.18 11.87 -16.22
N VAL A 159 4.03 12.39 -15.81
CA VAL A 159 3.20 11.80 -14.75
C VAL A 159 2.51 10.54 -15.27
N MET A 160 1.80 10.59 -16.41
CA MET A 160 1.10 9.45 -17.00
C MET A 160 2.01 8.23 -17.21
N ARG A 161 3.26 8.45 -17.67
CA ARG A 161 4.26 7.37 -17.86
C ARG A 161 4.63 6.61 -16.58
N LYS A 162 4.40 7.18 -15.39
CA LYS A 162 4.60 6.49 -14.10
C LYS A 162 3.43 5.58 -13.74
N PHE A 163 2.29 5.74 -14.40
CA PHE A 163 1.04 5.03 -14.15
C PHE A 163 0.53 4.27 -15.39
N PRO A 164 1.35 3.39 -16.02
CA PRO A 164 1.07 2.77 -17.33
C PRO A 164 -0.14 1.81 -17.35
N ARG A 165 -0.82 1.59 -16.22
CA ARG A 165 -2.10 0.87 -16.15
C ARG A 165 -3.29 1.72 -16.59
N PHE A 166 -3.14 3.04 -16.60
CA PHE A 166 -4.15 4.00 -16.98
C PHE A 166 -3.82 4.53 -18.38
N PRO A 167 -4.57 4.13 -19.43
CA PRO A 167 -4.19 4.40 -20.81
C PRO A 167 -4.55 5.83 -21.29
N PHE A 168 -5.44 6.50 -20.57
CA PHE A 168 -5.89 7.87 -20.81
C PHE A 168 -6.00 8.66 -19.51
N LEU A 169 -6.31 9.95 -19.64
CA LEU A 169 -6.49 10.91 -18.56
C LEU A 169 -7.51 11.98 -18.96
N TRP A 170 -8.59 12.16 -18.21
CA TRP A 170 -9.54 13.24 -18.43
C TRP A 170 -8.90 14.62 -18.23
N VAL A 171 -9.09 15.49 -19.22
CA VAL A 171 -8.60 16.88 -19.24
C VAL A 171 -9.75 17.84 -19.54
N GLY A 172 -9.53 19.13 -19.29
CA GLY A 172 -10.57 20.16 -19.33
C GLY A 172 -10.93 20.62 -20.74
N LEU A 173 -11.14 19.72 -21.69
CA LEU A 173 -11.49 20.02 -23.08
C LEU A 173 -12.77 19.27 -23.47
N THR A 174 -13.68 19.99 -24.15
CA THR A 174 -15.04 19.53 -24.50
C THR A 174 -15.60 20.37 -25.65
N ASP A 175 -16.51 19.83 -26.44
CA ASP A 175 -17.30 20.57 -27.43
C ASP A 175 -18.82 20.48 -27.21
N THR A 176 -19.30 20.00 -26.05
CA THR A 176 -20.75 19.88 -25.70
C THR A 176 -21.56 21.18 -25.88
N GLN A 177 -20.90 22.35 -25.96
CA GLN A 177 -21.56 23.62 -26.26
C GLN A 177 -21.89 23.82 -27.76
N GLN A 178 -21.09 23.23 -28.65
CA GLN A 178 -21.19 23.31 -30.10
C GLN A 178 -20.34 22.19 -30.74
N GLU A 179 -21.00 21.16 -31.26
CA GLU A 179 -20.39 20.04 -32.00
C GLU A 179 -19.28 20.47 -32.99
N GLY A 180 -18.14 19.77 -32.95
CA GLY A 180 -16.95 20.03 -33.74
C GLY A 180 -16.17 21.28 -33.32
N ARG A 181 -16.54 21.93 -32.20
CA ARG A 181 -15.87 23.12 -31.67
C ARG A 181 -15.35 22.90 -30.26
N TRP A 182 -14.18 22.27 -30.20
CA TRP A 182 -13.44 21.97 -28.99
C TRP A 182 -12.96 23.22 -28.23
N MET A 183 -13.46 23.37 -27.02
CA MET A 183 -13.21 24.48 -26.09
C MET A 183 -12.62 23.97 -24.77
N TRP A 184 -11.60 24.66 -24.26
CA TRP A 184 -11.07 24.43 -22.93
C TRP A 184 -12.02 24.97 -21.85
N ARG A 185 -11.96 24.42 -20.63
CA ARG A 185 -12.76 24.87 -19.47
C ARG A 185 -12.49 26.31 -19.02
N ASP A 186 -11.42 26.95 -19.49
CA ASP A 186 -11.17 28.39 -19.29
C ASP A 186 -11.86 29.28 -20.36
N GLY A 187 -12.62 28.67 -21.28
CA GLY A 187 -13.36 29.36 -22.34
C GLY A 187 -12.55 29.65 -23.60
N THR A 188 -11.31 29.14 -23.69
CA THR A 188 -10.46 29.32 -24.88
C THR A 188 -10.67 28.21 -25.91
N ASP A 189 -10.49 28.54 -27.19
CA ASP A 189 -10.51 27.56 -28.29
C ASP A 189 -9.30 26.61 -28.19
N ILE A 190 -9.44 25.35 -28.61
CA ILE A 190 -8.34 24.38 -28.61
C ILE A 190 -7.06 24.91 -29.28
N GLN A 191 -7.17 25.71 -30.36
CA GLN A 191 -6.04 26.28 -31.10
C GLN A 191 -5.41 27.51 -30.42
N HIS A 192 -5.98 28.03 -29.34
CA HIS A 192 -5.59 29.31 -28.74
C HIS A 192 -4.15 29.31 -28.19
N TYR A 193 -3.76 28.22 -27.53
CA TYR A 193 -2.46 28.07 -26.89
C TYR A 193 -1.46 27.30 -27.74
N MET A 194 -1.91 26.23 -28.40
CA MET A 194 -1.08 25.33 -29.22
C MET A 194 -1.89 24.77 -30.38
N LEU A 195 -1.21 24.41 -31.47
CA LEU A 195 -1.84 23.76 -32.62
C LEU A 195 -2.09 22.27 -32.34
N MET A 196 -3.16 21.98 -31.62
CA MET A 196 -3.58 20.62 -31.25
C MET A 196 -4.71 20.12 -32.15
N LYS A 197 -4.99 18.81 -32.09
CA LYS A 197 -6.15 18.18 -32.72
C LYS A 197 -6.76 17.18 -31.76
N VAL A 198 -8.07 16.95 -31.88
CA VAL A 198 -8.77 15.86 -31.24
C VAL A 198 -8.95 14.75 -32.27
N GLU A 199 -8.46 13.56 -31.95
CA GLU A 199 -8.61 12.38 -32.78
C GLU A 199 -9.96 11.69 -32.51
N TRP A 200 -10.48 11.02 -33.54
CA TRP A 200 -11.77 10.33 -33.50
C TRP A 200 -12.99 11.23 -33.21
N ASP A 201 -12.97 12.50 -33.60
CA ASP A 201 -14.13 13.41 -33.47
C ASP A 201 -15.43 12.83 -34.08
N ALA A 202 -16.56 12.89 -33.37
CA ALA A 202 -17.86 12.34 -33.80
C ALA A 202 -19.02 12.74 -32.86
N ASP A 203 -20.22 12.92 -33.44
CA ASP A 203 -21.49 13.51 -32.93
C ASP A 203 -22.05 13.12 -31.54
N HIS A 204 -21.37 12.29 -30.74
CA HIS A 204 -21.80 11.81 -29.42
C HIS A 204 -20.65 11.68 -28.41
N ARG A 205 -19.47 12.29 -28.68
CA ARG A 205 -18.25 12.11 -27.90
C ARG A 205 -17.65 13.43 -27.47
N ASP A 206 -18.47 14.16 -26.74
CA ASP A 206 -18.30 15.59 -26.49
C ASP A 206 -17.20 15.95 -25.46
N CYS A 207 -16.48 14.95 -24.95
CA CYS A 207 -15.46 15.06 -23.91
C CYS A 207 -14.12 14.55 -24.42
N ALA A 208 -13.01 15.21 -24.05
CA ALA A 208 -11.69 14.80 -24.51
C ALA A 208 -10.84 14.15 -23.39
N ASP A 209 -10.24 13.02 -23.73
CA ASP A 209 -9.17 12.40 -22.97
C ASP A 209 -7.79 12.67 -23.59
N LEU A 210 -6.76 12.69 -22.75
CA LEU A 210 -5.36 12.74 -23.15
C LEU A 210 -4.75 11.35 -23.06
N ARG A 211 -4.04 10.90 -24.10
CA ARG A 211 -3.34 9.59 -24.13
C ARG A 211 -1.82 9.75 -24.20
N GLY A 212 -1.13 8.63 -24.02
CA GLY A 212 0.33 8.57 -24.17
C GLY A 212 0.80 9.09 -25.53
N GLY A 213 1.78 9.99 -25.53
CA GLY A 213 2.31 10.66 -26.73
C GLY A 213 1.79 12.08 -26.96
N GLY A 214 0.92 12.60 -26.09
CA GLY A 214 0.43 13.98 -26.15
C GLY A 214 -0.81 14.18 -27.04
N THR A 215 -1.40 13.11 -27.55
CA THR A 215 -2.58 13.15 -28.42
C THR A 215 -3.88 13.18 -27.61
N LEU A 216 -4.80 14.05 -28.00
CA LEU A 216 -6.16 14.15 -27.46
C LEU A 216 -7.12 13.30 -28.30
N PHE A 217 -8.10 12.69 -27.65
CA PHE A 217 -9.13 11.86 -28.29
C PHE A 217 -10.52 12.25 -27.80
N ALA A 218 -11.49 12.28 -28.72
CA ALA A 218 -12.90 12.41 -28.40
C ALA A 218 -13.41 11.09 -27.80
N ALA A 219 -14.07 11.17 -26.65
CA ALA A 219 -14.54 10.04 -25.87
C ALA A 219 -15.96 10.31 -25.33
N ASP A 220 -16.67 9.24 -25.01
CA ASP A 220 -17.99 9.33 -24.38
C ASP A 220 -17.80 9.89 -22.95
N CYS A 221 -18.49 10.98 -22.62
CA CYS A 221 -18.40 11.65 -21.33
C CYS A 221 -18.77 10.73 -20.14
N GLU A 222 -19.53 9.67 -20.40
CA GLU A 222 -19.98 8.67 -19.43
C GLU A 222 -18.93 7.57 -19.15
N GLU A 223 -17.84 7.50 -19.93
CA GLU A 223 -16.70 6.61 -19.65
C GLU A 223 -16.05 6.97 -18.30
N HIS A 224 -15.73 5.95 -17.52
CA HIS A 224 -15.07 6.14 -16.22
C HIS A 224 -13.56 6.08 -16.39
N GLY A 225 -12.85 7.08 -15.91
CA GLY A 225 -11.38 7.08 -15.90
C GLY A 225 -10.76 8.04 -14.90
N PRO A 226 -9.42 8.11 -14.88
CA PRO A 226 -8.69 9.05 -14.06
C PRO A 226 -8.77 10.45 -14.68
N TRP A 227 -8.60 11.48 -13.85
CA TRP A 227 -8.69 12.88 -14.26
C TRP A 227 -7.54 13.70 -13.69
N ALA A 228 -7.25 14.82 -14.36
CA ALA A 228 -6.32 15.83 -13.88
C ALA A 228 -7.05 17.13 -13.53
N CYS A 229 -6.84 17.63 -12.30
CA CYS A 229 -7.23 19.00 -11.93
C CYS A 229 -6.03 19.93 -11.98
N LYS A 230 -6.27 21.22 -12.25
CA LYS A 230 -5.29 22.32 -12.23
C LYS A 230 -5.87 23.53 -11.51
N ARG A 231 -5.06 24.21 -10.69
CA ARG A 231 -5.35 25.51 -10.07
C ARG A 231 -4.08 26.34 -9.96
N GLU A 232 -4.25 27.64 -9.80
CA GLU A 232 -3.17 28.53 -9.35
C GLU A 232 -2.67 28.11 -7.96
N SER A 233 -1.38 28.39 -7.70
CA SER A 233 -0.70 28.07 -6.44
C SER A 233 -0.99 29.06 -5.31
#